data_AF-A0A3N6FDD7-F1
#
_entry.id   AF-A0A3N6FDD7-F1
#
_cell.length_a   1.000
_cell.length_b   1.000
_cell.length_c   1.000
_cell.angle_alpha   90.00
_cell.angle_beta   90.00
_cell.angle_gamma   90.00
#
_symmetry.space_group_name_H-M   'P 1'
#
loop_
_entity.id
_entity.type
_entity.pdbx_description
1 polymer ?
#
loop_
_entity_poly.entity_id
_entity_poly.type
_entity_poly.pdbx_seq_one_letter_code
_entity_poly.pdbx_strand_id
1 'polypeptide(L)'
;MSDWERSSTARVIAPARPRKLAKVPFVELADGRLQGVVSSGSDIGRVYVSSVAAGTYTFACSTNNNRPCGGARGSFCNHIRALISEAVLQYGAERVARYLRVEPSDGEPSAQTITDGMSAARPPQGDTKAAAPVFSRFLRHLAYLELTPTTAPLPEMQWFPPTRAVA
;
A
#
# COMPACT_ATOMS: atom_id res chain seq x y z
N MET A 1 33.47 24.54 -2.43
CA MET A 1 32.38 23.58 -2.24
C MET A 1 32.28 22.77 -3.51
N SER A 2 32.50 21.46 -3.42
CA SER A 2 32.44 20.55 -4.57
C SER A 2 30.98 20.34 -5.00
N ASP A 3 30.73 20.01 -6.27
CA ASP A 3 29.38 19.77 -6.77
C ASP A 3 28.66 18.61 -6.06
N TRP A 4 29.41 17.69 -5.45
CA TRP A 4 28.89 16.64 -4.58
C TRP A 4 28.26 17.18 -3.28
N GLU A 5 28.79 18.27 -2.73
CA GLU A 5 28.23 18.95 -1.54
C GLU A 5 27.00 19.81 -1.88
N ARG A 6 26.76 20.08 -3.17
CA ARG A 6 25.56 20.77 -3.70
C ARG A 6 24.48 19.82 -4.20
N SER A 7 24.75 18.53 -4.23
CA SER A 7 23.76 17.52 -4.60
C SER A 7 22.74 17.37 -3.47
N SER A 8 21.54 17.91 -3.68
CA SER A 8 20.37 17.49 -2.92
C SER A 8 20.17 16.00 -3.19
N THR A 9 20.63 15.14 -2.28
CA THR A 9 20.54 13.68 -2.41
C THR A 9 19.11 13.21 -2.14
N ALA A 10 18.14 13.68 -2.93
CA ALA A 10 16.86 13.00 -3.02
C ALA A 10 17.15 11.58 -3.51
N ARG A 11 16.93 10.56 -2.66
CA ARG A 11 17.04 9.16 -3.09
C ARG A 11 16.16 8.97 -4.32
N VAL A 12 16.77 8.61 -5.43
CA VAL A 12 16.06 8.24 -6.65
C VAL A 12 15.16 7.05 -6.31
N ILE A 13 13.85 7.27 -6.38
CA ILE A 13 12.87 6.20 -6.16
C ILE A 13 13.03 5.24 -7.34
N ALA A 14 13.21 3.94 -7.04
CA ALA A 14 13.29 2.93 -8.07
C ALA A 14 12.03 2.97 -8.95
N PRO A 15 12.14 2.70 -10.27
CA PRO A 15 10.98 2.64 -11.15
C PRO A 15 9.91 1.72 -10.59
N ALA A 16 8.64 2.12 -10.75
CA ALA A 16 7.51 1.33 -10.29
C ALA A 16 7.53 -0.06 -10.94
N ARG A 17 7.54 -1.12 -10.12
CA ARG A 17 7.51 -2.50 -10.61
C ARG A 17 6.14 -2.83 -11.22
N PRO A 18 6.06 -3.70 -12.24
CA PRO A 18 4.79 -4.18 -12.79
C PRO A 18 3.89 -4.75 -11.68
N ARG A 19 2.64 -4.27 -11.62
CA ARG A 19 1.68 -4.58 -10.54
C ARG A 19 0.64 -5.58 -10.99
N LYS A 20 0.17 -6.43 -10.06
CA LYS A 20 -0.97 -7.32 -10.28
C LYS A 20 -2.29 -6.60 -9.98
N LEU A 21 -2.62 -5.61 -10.81
CA LEU A 21 -3.82 -4.77 -10.65
C LEU A 21 -5.13 -5.56 -10.53
N ALA A 22 -5.21 -6.72 -11.20
CA ALA A 22 -6.38 -7.59 -11.12
C ALA A 22 -6.62 -8.17 -9.71
N LYS A 23 -5.57 -8.33 -8.90
CA LYS A 23 -5.68 -8.92 -7.55
C LYS A 23 -5.77 -7.88 -6.45
N VAL A 24 -4.86 -6.90 -6.46
CA VAL A 24 -4.83 -5.79 -5.49
C VAL A 24 -4.79 -4.49 -6.29
N PRO A 25 -5.96 -3.97 -6.71
CA PRO A 25 -6.02 -2.78 -7.56
C PRO A 25 -5.57 -1.50 -6.84
N PHE A 26 -5.61 -1.46 -5.51
CA PHE A 26 -5.27 -0.26 -4.75
C PHE A 26 -4.66 -0.60 -3.40
N VAL A 27 -3.58 0.08 -3.05
CA VAL A 27 -2.90 0.00 -1.77
C VAL A 27 -2.35 1.39 -1.43
N GLU A 28 -2.39 1.75 -0.16
CA GLU A 28 -1.83 3.01 0.34
C GLU A 28 -1.31 2.88 1.77
N LEU A 29 -0.32 3.70 2.09
CA LEU A 29 0.13 4.00 3.45
C LEU A 29 -0.37 5.41 3.79
N ALA A 30 -1.55 5.51 4.39
CA ALA A 30 -2.20 6.78 4.71
C ALA A 30 -2.95 6.71 6.04
N ASP A 31 -3.15 7.86 6.69
CA ASP A 31 -3.94 8.00 7.92
C ASP A 31 -3.55 7.03 9.05
N GLY A 32 -2.25 6.72 9.17
CA GLY A 32 -1.74 5.77 10.17
C GLY A 32 -2.13 4.31 9.89
N ARG A 33 -2.53 3.97 8.66
CA ARG A 33 -2.97 2.64 8.26
C ARG A 33 -2.28 2.18 6.97
N LEU A 34 -2.00 0.89 6.89
CA LEU A 34 -1.89 0.20 5.60
C LEU A 34 -3.30 -0.18 5.20
N GLN A 35 -3.76 0.29 4.04
CA GLN A 35 -5.13 0.06 3.60
C GLN A 35 -5.24 -0.01 2.09
N GLY A 36 -6.33 -0.58 1.60
CA GLY A 36 -6.55 -0.69 0.18
C GLY A 36 -7.71 -1.58 -0.21
N VAL A 37 -7.76 -1.89 -1.50
CA VAL A 37 -8.83 -2.65 -2.13
C VAL A 37 -8.24 -3.91 -2.77
N VAL A 38 -8.89 -5.04 -2.50
CA VAL A 38 -8.47 -6.37 -2.95
C VAL A 38 -9.64 -7.04 -3.67
N SER A 39 -9.38 -7.61 -4.85
CA SER A 39 -10.38 -8.35 -5.63
C SER A 39 -10.82 -9.63 -4.92
N SER A 40 -12.13 -9.95 -4.98
CA SER A 40 -12.63 -11.23 -4.44
C SER A 40 -12.13 -12.44 -5.22
N GLY A 41 -11.75 -12.26 -6.50
CA GLY A 41 -11.40 -13.33 -7.44
C GLY A 41 -12.60 -14.16 -7.93
N SER A 42 -13.77 -14.02 -7.34
CA SER A 42 -15.00 -14.74 -7.70
C SER A 42 -15.96 -13.92 -8.58
N ASP A 43 -15.85 -12.59 -8.50
CA ASP A 43 -16.78 -11.64 -9.09
C ASP A 43 -16.02 -10.31 -9.27
N ILE A 44 -16.00 -9.78 -10.50
CA ILE A 44 -15.26 -8.57 -10.85
C ILE A 44 -15.85 -7.32 -10.17
N GLY A 45 -17.15 -7.30 -9.87
CA GLY A 45 -17.82 -6.20 -9.18
C GLY A 45 -17.63 -6.25 -7.66
N ARG A 46 -17.05 -7.33 -7.12
CA ARG A 46 -16.90 -7.55 -5.69
C ARG A 46 -15.46 -7.35 -5.26
N VAL A 47 -15.27 -6.32 -4.45
CA VAL A 47 -13.97 -6.03 -3.84
C VAL A 47 -14.08 -6.00 -2.32
N TYR A 48 -12.96 -6.25 -1.67
CA TYR A 48 -12.79 -6.13 -0.24
C TYR A 48 -11.94 -4.92 0.07
N VAL A 49 -12.41 -4.10 1.00
CA VAL A 49 -11.62 -3.04 1.60
C VAL A 49 -10.95 -3.60 2.83
N SER A 50 -9.63 -3.64 2.82
CA SER A 50 -8.79 -4.22 3.87
C SER A 50 -7.94 -3.13 4.49
N SER A 51 -7.70 -3.21 5.80
CA SER A 51 -6.91 -2.21 6.49
C SER A 51 -6.27 -2.76 7.77
N VAL A 52 -5.08 -2.26 8.10
CA VAL A 52 -4.33 -2.57 9.32
C VAL A 52 -3.79 -1.25 9.90
N ALA A 53 -4.08 -0.97 11.18
CA ALA A 53 -3.58 0.20 11.87
C ALA A 53 -2.11 0.04 12.27
N ALA A 54 -1.31 1.09 12.12
CA ALA A 54 0.09 1.10 12.55
C ALA A 54 0.19 1.02 14.08
N GLY A 55 1.15 0.24 14.59
CA GLY A 55 1.43 0.07 16.02
C GLY A 55 0.45 -0.85 16.77
N THR A 56 -0.86 -0.66 16.63
CA THR A 56 -1.85 -1.54 17.29
C THR A 56 -2.21 -2.77 16.46
N TYR A 57 -1.90 -2.74 15.17
CA TYR A 57 -2.22 -3.76 14.17
C TYR A 57 -3.71 -4.13 14.10
N THR A 58 -4.58 -3.29 14.66
CA THR A 58 -6.02 -3.45 14.61
C THR A 58 -6.46 -3.51 13.15
N PHE A 59 -7.13 -4.59 12.78
CA PHE A 59 -7.43 -4.87 11.39
C PHE A 59 -8.92 -4.93 11.11
N ALA A 60 -9.27 -4.60 9.88
CA ALA A 60 -10.63 -4.71 9.39
C ALA A 60 -10.63 -5.12 7.91
N CYS A 61 -11.60 -5.95 7.54
CA CYS A 61 -11.83 -6.35 6.17
C CYS A 61 -13.33 -6.53 5.93
N SER A 62 -13.89 -5.82 4.95
CA SER A 62 -15.28 -5.95 4.54
C SER A 62 -15.40 -5.81 3.03
N THR A 63 -16.50 -6.28 2.46
CA THR A 63 -16.83 -6.00 1.06
C THR A 63 -17.15 -4.52 0.84
N ASN A 64 -17.17 -4.08 -0.41
CA ASN A 64 -17.60 -2.74 -0.83
C ASN A 64 -19.07 -2.39 -0.48
N ASN A 65 -19.89 -3.37 -0.11
CA ASN A 65 -21.24 -3.17 0.45
C ASN A 65 -21.30 -3.42 1.96
N ASN A 66 -20.19 -3.23 2.67
CA ASN A 66 -20.05 -3.30 4.13
C ASN A 66 -20.39 -4.65 4.79
N ARG A 67 -20.36 -5.76 4.03
CA ARG A 67 -20.49 -7.10 4.64
C ARG A 67 -19.15 -7.54 5.23
N PRO A 68 -19.10 -8.04 6.48
CA PRO A 68 -17.85 -8.46 7.10
C PRO A 68 -17.22 -9.63 6.33
N CYS A 69 -15.89 -9.63 6.22
CA CYS A 69 -15.16 -10.72 5.59
C CYS A 69 -15.17 -11.96 6.49
N GLY A 70 -15.70 -13.08 5.99
CA GLY A 70 -15.76 -14.34 6.75
C GLY A 70 -14.39 -14.86 7.20
N GLY A 71 -13.32 -14.55 6.45
CA GLY A 71 -11.96 -14.95 6.79
C GLY A 71 -11.24 -14.04 7.78
N ALA A 72 -11.83 -12.90 8.18
CA ALA A 72 -11.20 -11.94 9.10
C ALA A 72 -11.56 -12.21 10.57
N ARG A 73 -12.03 -13.42 10.90
CA ARG A 73 -12.41 -13.79 12.27
C ARG A 73 -11.18 -14.15 13.08
N GLY A 74 -10.69 -13.20 13.88
CA GLY A 74 -9.61 -13.42 14.86
C GLY A 74 -8.19 -13.51 14.28
N SER A 75 -8.01 -13.35 12.97
CA SER A 75 -6.69 -13.28 12.33
C SER A 75 -6.74 -12.51 11.00
N PHE A 76 -5.57 -12.16 10.47
CA PHE A 76 -5.47 -11.56 9.14
C PHE A 76 -5.93 -12.53 8.06
N CYS A 77 -7.03 -12.15 7.39
CA CYS A 77 -7.56 -12.89 6.26
C CYS A 77 -6.61 -12.82 5.04
N ASN A 78 -6.87 -13.65 4.04
CA ASN A 78 -6.09 -13.67 2.80
C ASN A 78 -6.11 -12.33 2.05
N HIS A 79 -7.13 -11.50 2.21
CA HIS A 79 -7.15 -10.16 1.61
C HIS A 79 -6.13 -9.23 2.28
N ILE A 80 -6.05 -9.24 3.61
CA ILE A 80 -5.05 -8.45 4.36
C ILE A 80 -3.64 -8.92 4.03
N ARG A 81 -3.41 -10.24 3.98
CA ARG A 81 -2.09 -10.80 3.58
C ARG A 81 -1.71 -10.37 2.16
N ALA A 82 -2.63 -10.46 1.21
CA ALA A 82 -2.40 -10.00 -0.16
C ALA A 82 -2.09 -8.49 -0.23
N LEU A 83 -2.80 -7.68 0.57
CA LEU A 83 -2.57 -6.24 0.67
C LEU A 83 -1.15 -5.93 1.20
N ILE A 84 -0.70 -6.64 2.24
CA ILE A 84 0.65 -6.49 2.80
C ILE A 84 1.71 -6.84 1.75
N SER A 85 1.54 -7.96 1.05
CA SER A 85 2.45 -8.37 -0.03
C SER A 85 2.55 -7.32 -1.14
N GLU A 86 1.42 -6.74 -1.56
CA GLU A 86 1.40 -5.70 -2.58
C GLU A 86 2.03 -4.39 -2.07
N ALA A 87 1.82 -4.03 -0.79
CA ALA A 87 2.46 -2.87 -0.18
C ALA A 87 3.98 -2.99 -0.18
N VAL A 88 4.50 -4.18 0.18
CA VAL A 88 5.94 -4.46 0.14
C VAL A 88 6.47 -4.38 -1.28
N LEU A 89 5.73 -4.90 -2.26
CA LEU A 89 6.10 -4.81 -3.68
C LEU A 89 6.19 -3.36 -4.18
N GLN A 90 5.25 -2.50 -3.76
CA GLN A 90 5.15 -1.11 -4.25
C GLN A 90 6.03 -0.13 -3.48
N TYR A 91 6.12 -0.27 -2.17
CA TYR A 91 6.77 0.71 -1.30
C TYR A 91 8.10 0.25 -0.73
N GLY A 92 8.43 -1.05 -0.87
CA GLY A 92 9.60 -1.68 -0.27
C GLY A 92 9.33 -2.12 1.17
N ALA A 93 9.93 -3.25 1.56
CA ALA A 93 9.68 -3.89 2.85
C ALA A 93 10.07 -3.02 4.05
N GLU A 94 11.24 -2.36 4.00
CA GLU A 94 11.70 -1.46 5.07
C GLU A 94 10.71 -0.33 5.35
N ARG A 95 10.19 0.31 4.29
CA ARG A 95 9.26 1.42 4.42
C ARG A 95 7.94 0.96 5.03
N VAL A 96 7.43 -0.19 4.61
CA VAL A 96 6.20 -0.78 5.15
C VAL A 96 6.38 -1.18 6.61
N ALA A 97 7.46 -1.88 6.95
CA ALA A 97 7.77 -2.27 8.33
C ALA A 97 7.87 -1.05 9.26
N ARG A 98 8.64 -0.03 8.85
CA ARG A 98 8.77 1.23 9.60
C ARG A 98 7.44 1.95 9.77
N TYR A 99 6.66 2.07 8.70
CA TYR A 99 5.36 2.74 8.75
C TYR A 99 4.39 2.02 9.71
N LEU A 100 4.36 0.69 9.66
CA LEU A 100 3.53 -0.13 10.53
C LEU A 100 4.07 -0.25 11.96
N ARG A 101 5.32 0.16 12.21
CA ARG A 101 6.04 0.03 13.49
C ARG A 101 6.33 -1.42 13.87
N VAL A 102 6.55 -2.26 12.86
CA VAL A 102 6.96 -3.66 13.06
C VAL A 102 8.48 -3.70 13.17
N GLU A 103 8.98 -4.25 14.26
CA GLU A 103 10.40 -4.58 14.37
C GLU A 103 10.65 -5.91 13.64
N PRO A 104 11.47 -5.92 12.57
CA PRO A 104 11.83 -7.18 11.93
C PRO A 104 12.71 -7.98 12.89
N SER A 105 12.39 -9.27 13.06
CA SER A 105 13.33 -10.24 13.64
C SER A 105 14.61 -10.29 12.81
N ASP A 106 15.73 -10.73 13.39
CA ASP A 106 17.03 -10.86 12.71
C ASP A 106 16.90 -11.35 11.26
N GLY A 107 17.13 -10.43 10.30
CA GLY A 107 16.94 -10.67 8.87
C GLY A 107 16.33 -9.48 8.11
N GLU A 108 16.33 -9.60 6.78
CA GLU A 108 15.73 -8.60 5.90
C GLU A 108 14.20 -8.59 6.03
N PRO A 109 13.56 -7.41 6.13
CA PRO A 109 12.12 -7.31 6.19
C PRO A 109 11.49 -7.86 4.92
N SER A 110 10.42 -8.63 5.06
CA SER A 110 9.63 -9.20 3.97
C SER A 110 8.15 -9.15 4.32
N ALA A 111 7.27 -9.36 3.34
CA ALA A 111 5.84 -9.42 3.60
C ALA A 111 5.47 -10.48 4.65
N GLN A 112 6.19 -11.61 4.65
CA GLN A 112 5.98 -12.70 5.60
C GLN A 112 6.41 -12.29 7.01
N THR A 113 7.65 -11.80 7.19
CA THR A 113 8.17 -11.40 8.51
C THR A 113 7.37 -10.23 9.09
N ILE A 114 6.91 -9.29 8.26
CA ILE A 114 6.00 -8.21 8.67
C ILE A 114 4.65 -8.77 9.16
N THR A 115 4.05 -9.69 8.40
CA THR A 115 2.77 -10.31 8.76
C THR A 115 2.87 -11.09 10.06
N ASP A 116 3.96 -11.84 10.25
CA ASP A 116 4.20 -12.66 11.43
C ASP A 116 4.46 -11.80 12.67
N GLY A 117 5.28 -10.74 12.55
CA GLY A 117 5.54 -9.79 13.63
C GLY A 117 4.27 -9.09 14.12
N MET A 118 3.40 -8.68 13.20
CA MET A 118 2.08 -8.12 13.56
C MET A 118 1.16 -9.17 14.19
N SER A 119 1.14 -10.39 13.67
CA SER A 119 0.27 -11.46 14.17
C SER A 119 0.67 -11.93 15.58
N ALA A 120 1.97 -11.89 15.91
CA ALA A 120 2.50 -12.22 17.23
C ALA A 120 1.96 -11.30 18.34
N ALA A 121 1.64 -10.04 18.00
CA ALA A 121 1.00 -9.09 18.91
C ALA A 121 -0.49 -9.38 19.18
N ARG A 122 -1.07 -10.40 18.52
CA ARG A 122 -2.47 -10.83 18.64
C ARG A 122 -3.47 -9.67 18.54
N PRO A 123 -3.43 -8.88 17.44
CA PRO A 123 -4.24 -7.70 17.35
C PRO A 123 -5.74 -8.00 17.31
N PRO A 124 -6.58 -7.11 17.85
CA PRO A 124 -8.02 -7.26 17.75
C PRO A 124 -8.51 -6.93 16.34
N GLN A 125 -9.64 -7.52 15.97
CA GLN A 125 -10.43 -7.05 14.84
C GLN A 125 -11.10 -5.72 15.23
N GLY A 126 -10.94 -4.68 14.40
CA GLY A 126 -11.54 -3.37 14.59
C GLY A 126 -12.83 -3.15 13.82
N ASP A 127 -13.29 -1.90 13.81
CA ASP A 127 -14.43 -1.47 12.99
C ASP A 127 -14.05 -1.24 11.52
N THR A 128 -15.06 -1.15 10.66
CA THR A 128 -14.90 -0.96 9.21
C THR A 128 -14.98 0.52 8.80
N LYS A 129 -14.81 1.48 9.73
CA LYS A 129 -15.00 2.92 9.42
C LYS A 129 -14.04 3.44 8.35
N ALA A 130 -12.85 2.85 8.25
CA ALA A 130 -11.89 3.19 7.20
C ALA A 130 -12.36 2.76 5.79
N ALA A 131 -13.37 1.87 5.67
CA ALA A 131 -13.72 1.27 4.39
C ALA A 131 -14.25 2.28 3.36
N ALA A 132 -15.19 3.15 3.78
CA ALA A 132 -15.79 4.15 2.89
C ALA A 132 -14.78 5.15 2.31
N PRO A 133 -13.95 5.86 3.11
CA PRO A 133 -12.99 6.81 2.55
C PRO A 133 -11.93 6.13 1.67
N VAL A 134 -11.47 4.92 2.04
CA VAL A 134 -10.53 4.14 1.21
C VAL A 134 -11.16 3.76 -0.12
N PHE A 135 -12.42 3.33 -0.12
CA PHE A 135 -13.13 3.00 -1.35
C PHE A 135 -13.33 4.23 -2.24
N SER A 136 -13.66 5.40 -1.68
CA SER A 136 -13.75 6.65 -2.45
C SER A 136 -12.41 7.05 -3.08
N ARG A 137 -11.28 6.88 -2.37
CA ARG A 137 -9.94 7.12 -2.93
C ARG A 137 -9.61 6.13 -4.04
N PHE A 138 -10.01 4.88 -3.88
CA PHE A 138 -9.87 3.87 -4.93
C PHE A 138 -10.64 4.26 -6.20
N LEU A 139 -11.91 4.69 -6.10
CA LEU A 139 -12.67 5.15 -7.26
C LEU A 139 -12.00 6.35 -7.95
N ARG A 140 -11.45 7.29 -7.16
CA ARG A 140 -10.66 8.39 -7.71
C ARG A 140 -9.38 7.91 -8.41
N HIS A 141 -8.73 6.88 -7.86
CA HIS A 141 -7.57 6.27 -8.51
C HIS A 141 -7.94 5.62 -9.84
N LEU A 142 -9.08 4.92 -9.93
CA LEU A 142 -9.56 4.36 -11.19
C LEU A 142 -9.79 5.44 -12.25
N ALA A 143 -10.47 6.53 -11.89
CA ALA A 143 -10.69 7.65 -12.79
C ALA A 143 -9.36 8.26 -13.30
N TYR A 144 -8.31 8.27 -12.47
CA TYR A 144 -6.97 8.70 -12.89
C TYR A 144 -6.35 7.73 -13.91
N LEU A 145 -6.58 6.42 -13.77
CA LEU A 145 -6.07 5.41 -14.70
C LEU A 145 -6.79 5.40 -16.05
N GLU A 146 -7.95 6.05 -16.16
CA GLU A 146 -8.68 6.24 -17.42
C GLU A 146 -8.05 7.34 -18.29
N LEU A 147 -7.20 8.20 -17.73
CA LEU A 147 -6.50 9.24 -18.47
C LEU A 147 -5.39 8.65 -19.35
N THR A 148 -5.26 9.17 -20.57
CA THR A 148 -4.17 8.78 -21.46
C THR A 148 -2.82 9.17 -20.85
N PRO A 149 -1.88 8.23 -20.65
CA PRO A 149 -0.57 8.54 -20.12
C PRO A 149 0.18 9.47 -21.08
N THR A 150 0.84 10.49 -20.54
CA THR A 150 1.64 11.45 -21.32
C THR A 150 3.04 11.60 -20.72
N THR A 151 4.03 11.74 -21.59
CA THR A 151 5.41 12.12 -21.23
C THR A 151 5.71 13.57 -21.60
N ALA A 152 4.69 14.34 -22.01
CA ALA A 152 4.83 15.76 -22.28
C ALA A 152 5.38 16.48 -21.04
N PRO A 153 6.27 17.47 -21.22
CA PRO A 153 6.86 18.17 -20.10
C PRO A 153 5.77 18.87 -19.29
N LEU A 154 5.76 18.63 -17.97
CA LEU A 154 4.90 19.35 -17.03
C LEU A 154 5.55 20.72 -16.75
N PRO A 155 4.92 21.84 -17.11
CA PRO A 155 5.51 23.17 -16.92
C PRO A 155 5.92 23.44 -15.47
N GLU A 156 5.18 22.92 -14.49
CA GLU A 156 5.45 23.07 -13.06
C GLU A 156 6.69 22.27 -12.61
N MET A 157 7.10 21.25 -13.37
CA MET A 157 8.30 20.45 -13.09
C MET A 157 9.59 21.14 -13.52
N GLN A 158 9.52 22.28 -14.23
CA GLN A 158 10.69 23.04 -14.71
C GLN A 158 11.60 23.55 -13.58
N TRP A 159 11.06 23.71 -12.38
CA TRP A 159 11.83 24.13 -11.20
C TRP A 159 12.66 23.00 -10.60
N PHE A 160 12.41 21.75 -10.99
CA PHE A 160 13.19 20.60 -10.55
C PHE A 160 14.27 20.29 -11.61
N PRO A 161 15.57 20.43 -11.29
CA PRO A 161 16.62 20.10 -12.24
C PRO A 161 16.47 18.62 -12.65
N PRO A 162 16.58 18.29 -13.95
CA PRO A 162 16.41 16.93 -14.42
C PRO A 162 17.49 16.04 -13.78
N THR A 163 17.08 15.13 -12.91
CA THR A 163 17.97 14.13 -12.31
C THR A 163 18.26 13.06 -13.34
N ARG A 164 19.21 13.35 -14.24
CA ARG A 164 19.80 12.47 -15.26
C ARG A 164 18.82 11.87 -16.27
N ALA A 165 19.14 12.02 -17.56
CA ALA A 165 18.51 11.20 -18.60
C ALA A 165 18.89 9.73 -18.37
N VAL A 166 17.90 8.85 -18.27
CA VAL A 166 18.12 7.41 -18.39
C VAL A 166 18.28 7.15 -19.89
N ALA A 167 19.51 6.84 -20.29
CA ALA A 167 19.84 6.35 -21.63
C ALA A 167 19.54 4.85 -21.74
#